data_AF-A0A3N4J8R0-F1
#
_entry.id   AF-A0A3N4J8R0-F1
#
_cell.length_a   1.000
_cell.length_b   1.000
_cell.length_c   1.000
_cell.angle_alpha   90.00
_cell.angle_beta   90.00
_cell.angle_gamma   90.00
#
_symmetry.space_group_name_H-M   'P 1'
#
loop_
_entity.id
_entity.type
_entity.pdbx_description
1 polymer ?
#
loop_
_entity_poly.entity_id
_entity_poly.type
_entity_poly.pdbx_seq_one_letter_code
_entity_poly.pdbx_strand_id
1 'polypeptide(L)'
;FCLNAKTIPLSLSAHSTHLLQLLDFGLFSPSQCHYIFMVSIHSIVISYEINLKKQIELLMLAQRLAFTVKNILSAWEAVGIFSFNPHHALGVAK
;
A
#
# COMPACT_ATOMS: atom_id res chain seq x y z
N PHE A 1 -9.65 -21.59 -7.26
CA PHE A 1 -9.84 -20.40 -6.40
C PHE A 1 -10.45 -19.23 -7.20
N CYS A 2 -9.72 -18.53 -8.07
CA CYS A 2 -10.25 -17.37 -8.82
C CYS A 2 -11.41 -17.70 -9.78
N LEU A 3 -11.32 -18.82 -10.51
CA LEU A 3 -12.40 -19.27 -11.41
C LEU A 3 -13.71 -19.56 -10.65
N ASN A 4 -13.62 -20.14 -9.46
CA ASN A 4 -14.78 -20.43 -8.61
C ASN A 4 -15.40 -19.15 -8.03
N ALA A 5 -14.57 -18.15 -7.75
CA ALA A 5 -14.98 -16.85 -7.23
C ALA A 5 -15.36 -15.83 -8.32
N LYS A 6 -15.34 -16.23 -9.61
CA LYS A 6 -15.58 -15.34 -10.77
C LYS A 6 -14.71 -14.08 -10.76
N THR A 7 -13.50 -14.18 -10.23
CA THR A 7 -12.53 -13.07 -10.18
C THR A 7 -11.65 -13.09 -11.42
N ILE A 8 -11.54 -11.96 -12.10
CA ILE A 8 -10.64 -11.79 -13.25
C ILE A 8 -9.27 -11.34 -12.72
N PRO A 9 -8.20 -12.15 -12.85
CA PRO A 9 -6.87 -11.74 -12.44
C PRO A 9 -6.32 -10.68 -13.40
N LEU A 10 -5.70 -9.64 -12.84
CA LEU A 10 -4.91 -8.68 -13.62
C LEU A 10 -3.55 -9.30 -13.95
N SER A 11 -3.26 -9.47 -15.24
CA SER A 11 -1.94 -9.93 -15.69
C SER A 11 -0.97 -8.75 -15.75
N LEU A 12 -0.02 -8.72 -14.82
CA LEU A 12 1.08 -7.75 -14.82
C LEU A 12 2.33 -8.39 -15.43
N SER A 13 3.13 -7.59 -16.14
CA SER A 13 4.40 -8.06 -16.68
C SER A 13 5.36 -8.42 -15.55
N ALA A 14 6.32 -9.30 -15.83
CA ALA A 14 7.43 -9.51 -14.93
C ALA A 14 8.14 -8.17 -14.65
N HIS A 15 8.54 -7.96 -13.40
CA HIS A 15 9.20 -6.74 -12.93
C HIS A 15 8.35 -5.44 -13.03
N SER A 16 7.05 -5.49 -13.34
CA SER A 16 6.21 -4.28 -13.32
C SER A 16 5.53 -4.01 -11.98
N THR A 17 5.75 -4.85 -10.96
CA THR A 17 5.12 -4.72 -9.63
C THR A 17 5.35 -3.34 -9.01
N HIS A 18 6.60 -2.86 -9.00
CA HIS A 18 6.94 -1.54 -8.45
C HIS A 18 6.35 -0.35 -9.23
N LEU A 19 5.83 -0.59 -10.44
CA LEU A 19 5.22 0.44 -11.30
C LEU A 19 3.69 0.36 -11.30
N LEU A 20 3.15 -0.87 -11.31
CA LEU A 20 1.74 -1.14 -11.59
C LEU A 20 0.97 -1.70 -10.40
N GLN A 21 1.64 -2.11 -9.33
CA GLN A 21 0.97 -2.62 -8.12
C GLN A 21 0.55 -1.45 -7.24
N LEU A 22 -0.75 -1.17 -7.26
CA LEU A 22 -1.40 -0.08 -6.49
C LEU A 22 -1.04 -0.09 -5.00
N LEU A 23 -0.97 -1.28 -4.40
CA LEU A 23 -0.65 -1.43 -2.98
C LEU A 23 0.77 -0.95 -2.67
N ASP A 24 1.73 -1.34 -3.50
CA ASP A 24 3.14 -1.01 -3.30
C ASP A 24 3.38 0.48 -3.57
N PHE A 25 2.74 1.03 -4.60
CA PHE A 25 2.95 2.41 -5.01
C PHE A 25 2.31 3.41 -4.04
N GLY A 26 1.06 3.18 -3.61
CA GLY A 26 0.29 4.22 -2.93
C GLY A 26 -0.12 3.93 -1.50
N LEU A 27 -0.18 2.66 -1.07
CA LEU A 27 -0.80 2.32 0.22
C LEU A 27 0.20 1.77 1.25
N PHE A 28 1.17 0.97 0.83
CA PHE A 28 2.15 0.37 1.73
C PHE A 28 3.16 1.38 2.26
N SER A 29 3.59 2.36 1.45
CA SER A 29 4.49 3.41 1.92
C SER A 29 3.85 4.27 3.03
N PRO A 30 2.65 4.85 2.87
CA PRO A 30 1.97 5.55 3.97
C PRO A 30 1.68 4.63 5.16
N SER A 31 1.29 3.36 4.94
CA SER A 31 1.05 2.41 6.03
C SER A 31 2.33 2.14 6.83
N GLN A 32 3.46 1.99 6.17
CA GLN A 32 4.76 1.78 6.81
C GLN A 32 5.15 3.00 7.64
N CYS A 33 4.96 4.22 7.13
CA CYS A 33 5.23 5.45 7.87
C CYS A 33 4.42 5.53 9.17
N HIS A 34 3.10 5.31 9.10
CA HIS A 34 2.25 5.30 10.30
C HIS A 34 2.65 4.22 11.29
N TYR A 35 2.96 3.01 10.79
CA TYR A 35 3.38 1.90 11.63
C TYR A 35 4.68 2.18 12.38
N ILE A 36 5.72 2.64 11.66
CA ILE A 36 7.02 3.00 12.26
C ILE A 36 6.81 4.08 13.32
N PHE A 37 6.04 5.11 13.02
CA PHE A 37 5.73 6.18 13.98
C PHE A 37 5.08 5.62 15.26
N MET A 38 4.06 4.77 15.13
CA MET A 38 3.38 4.17 16.28
C MET A 38 4.29 3.26 17.10
N VAL A 39 5.14 2.46 16.44
CA VAL A 39 6.13 1.61 17.10
C VAL A 39 7.15 2.46 17.87
N SER A 40 7.64 3.55 17.27
CA SER A 40 8.56 4.48 17.94
C SER A 40 7.94 5.10 19.19
N ILE A 41 6.70 5.61 19.10
CA ILE A 41 5.98 6.16 20.26
C ILE A 41 5.78 5.10 21.33
N HIS A 42 5.38 3.90 20.94
CA HIS A 42 5.17 2.80 21.88
C HIS A 42 6.46 2.44 22.63
N SER A 43 7.57 2.35 21.91
CA SER A 43 8.89 2.06 22.48
C SER A 43 9.35 3.14 23.46
N ILE A 44 9.02 4.42 23.20
CA ILE A 44 9.38 5.55 24.09
C ILE A 44 8.52 5.56 25.34
N VAL A 45 7.21 5.30 25.22
CA VAL A 45 6.25 5.51 26.31
C VAL A 45 6.16 4.31 27.25
N ILE A 46 6.16 3.08 26.71
CA ILE A 46 5.82 1.89 27.52
C ILE A 46 7.03 1.00 27.81
N SER A 47 8.18 1.23 27.15
CA SER A 47 9.48 0.59 27.44
C SER A 47 9.46 -0.95 27.53
N TYR A 48 8.49 -1.61 26.89
CA TYR A 48 8.38 -3.07 26.83
C TYR A 48 8.43 -3.57 25.39
N GLU A 49 8.82 -4.84 25.21
CA GLU A 49 8.94 -5.48 23.90
C GLU A 49 7.56 -5.67 23.24
N ILE A 50 7.44 -5.26 21.99
CA ILE A 50 6.18 -5.37 21.25
C ILE A 50 5.93 -6.84 20.87
N ASN A 51 5.03 -7.49 21.60
CA ASN A 51 4.58 -8.84 21.27
C ASN A 51 3.75 -8.89 19.97
N LEU A 52 3.53 -10.10 19.44
CA LEU A 52 2.81 -10.32 18.19
C LEU A 52 1.42 -9.70 18.17
N LYS A 53 0.66 -9.81 19.26
CA LYS A 53 -0.69 -9.22 19.35
C LYS A 53 -0.62 -7.71 19.15
N LYS A 54 0.34 -7.05 19.80
CA LYS A 54 0.52 -5.61 19.69
C LYS A 54 1.04 -5.20 18.32
N GLN A 55 1.91 -5.99 17.70
CA GLN A 55 2.35 -5.77 16.31
C GLN A 55 1.17 -5.75 15.35
N ILE A 56 0.25 -6.72 15.46
CA ILE A 56 -0.95 -6.81 14.62
C ILE A 56 -1.87 -5.61 14.86
N GLU A 57 -2.12 -5.24 16.12
CA GLU A 57 -2.95 -4.07 16.44
C GLU A 57 -2.41 -2.78 15.82
N LEU A 58 -1.11 -2.53 15.95
CA LEU A 58 -0.46 -1.34 15.39
C LEU A 58 -0.49 -1.36 13.85
N LEU A 59 -0.30 -2.54 13.24
CA LEU A 59 -0.39 -2.69 11.78
C LEU A 59 -1.81 -2.38 11.27
N MET A 60 -2.84 -2.90 11.93
CA MET A 60 -4.24 -2.63 11.55
C MET A 60 -4.58 -1.15 11.67
N LEU A 61 -4.09 -0.47 12.72
CA LEU A 61 -4.27 0.98 12.88
C LEU A 61 -3.56 1.76 11.79
N ALA A 62 -2.31 1.40 11.47
CA ALA A 62 -1.55 2.03 10.42
C ALA A 62 -2.22 1.88 9.04
N GLN A 63 -2.74 0.69 8.73
CA GLN A 63 -3.51 0.44 7.51
C GLN A 63 -4.79 1.26 7.47
N ARG A 64 -5.53 1.39 8.59
CA ARG A 64 -6.75 2.20 8.65
C ARG A 64 -6.48 3.69 8.36
N LEU A 65 -5.34 4.21 8.79
CA LEU A 65 -4.93 5.59 8.51
C LEU A 65 -4.41 5.77 7.08
N ALA A 66 -3.75 4.75 6.53
CA ALA A 66 -3.19 4.81 5.19
C ALA A 66 -4.22 4.54 4.08
N PHE A 67 -5.19 3.65 4.30
CA PHE A 67 -6.09 3.15 3.25
C PHE A 67 -7.33 4.05 3.12
N THR A 68 -7.10 5.35 3.04
CA THR A 68 -8.16 6.34 2.84
C THR A 68 -8.58 6.38 1.37
N VAL A 69 -9.81 6.83 1.10
CA VAL A 69 -10.30 7.06 -0.27
C VAL A 69 -9.33 7.94 -1.06
N LYS A 70 -8.78 8.98 -0.41
CA LYS A 70 -7.79 9.88 -1.01
C LYS A 70 -6.53 9.13 -1.47
N ASN A 71 -5.94 8.31 -0.60
CA ASN A 71 -4.71 7.59 -0.93
C ASN A 71 -4.96 6.50 -1.97
N ILE A 72 -6.13 5.85 -1.92
CA ILE A 72 -6.54 4.88 -2.94
C ILE A 72 -6.64 5.56 -4.31
N LEU A 73 -7.37 6.67 -4.42
CA LEU A 73 -7.51 7.40 -5.69
C LEU A 73 -6.17 7.94 -6.20
N SER A 74 -5.32 8.46 -5.31
CA SER A 74 -3.97 8.91 -5.68
C SER A 74 -3.10 7.76 -6.18
N ALA A 75 -3.22 6.55 -5.61
CA ALA A 75 -2.51 5.37 -6.10
C ALA A 75 -2.94 5.00 -7.52
N TRP A 76 -4.25 5.04 -7.80
CA TRP A 76 -4.82 4.78 -9.12
C TRP A 76 -4.33 5.75 -10.19
N GLU A 77 -4.30 7.04 -9.84
CA GLU A 77 -3.80 8.11 -10.71
C GLU A 77 -2.30 7.94 -10.98
N ALA A 78 -1.52 7.68 -9.95
CA ALA A 78 -0.07 7.61 -10.08
C ALA A 78 0.39 6.41 -10.92
N VAL A 79 -0.27 5.26 -10.77
CA VAL A 79 -0.04 4.07 -11.59
C VAL A 79 -0.56 4.25 -13.03
N GLY A 80 -1.27 5.34 -13.33
CA GLY A 80 -1.72 5.65 -14.69
C GLY A 80 -2.72 4.65 -15.26
N ILE A 81 -3.34 3.80 -14.43
CA ILE A 81 -4.45 2.94 -14.84
C ILE A 81 -5.74 3.76 -14.86
N PHE A 82 -5.92 4.70 -13.91
CA PHE A 82 -7.12 5.52 -13.83
C PHE A 82 -6.83 6.95 -13.33
N SER A 83 -6.93 7.98 -14.17
CA SER A 83 -7.23 7.97 -15.61
C SER A 83 -6.16 7.25 -16.43
N PHE A 84 -6.55 6.54 -17.49
CA PHE A 84 -5.61 5.74 -18.29
C PHE A 84 -4.54 6.63 -18.96
N ASN A 85 -3.33 6.60 -18.41
CA ASN A 85 -2.18 7.35 -18.85
C ASN A 85 -0.90 6.49 -18.72
N PRO A 86 -0.64 5.60 -19.69
CA PRO A 86 0.49 4.68 -19.63
C PRO A 86 1.85 5.40 -19.69
N HIS A 87 1.92 6.62 -20.26
CA HIS A 87 3.15 7.40 -20.31
C HIS A 87 3.57 7.90 -18.91
N HIS A 88 2.60 8.21 -18.07
CA HIS A 88 2.85 8.57 -16.67
C HIS A 88 3.39 7.38 -15.88
N ALA A 89 2.81 6.19 -16.08
CA ALA A 89 3.18 4.97 -15.38
C ALA A 89 4.53 4.38 -15.80
N LEU A 90 4.89 4.53 -17.09
CA LEU A 90 6.08 3.90 -17.69
C LEU A 90 7.28 4.84 -17.78
N GLY A 91 7.16 6.10 -17.31
CA GLY A 91 8.26 7.06 -17.30
C GLY A 91 8.81 7.41 -18.69
N VAL A 92 8.03 7.20 -19.75
CA VAL A 92 8.44 7.58 -21.11
C VAL A 92 8.34 9.09 -21.21
N ALA A 93 9.47 9.75 -20.94
CA ALA A 93 9.65 11.19 -21.04
C ALA A 93 9.18 11.70 -22.42
N LYS A 94 8.52 12.87 -22.42
CA LYS A 94 8.45 13.71 -23.60
C LYS A 94 9.82 14.23 -23.98
#